data_AF-A0A0F9ELH9-F1
#
_entry.id   AF-A0A0F9ELH9-F1
#
_cell.length_a   1.000
_cell.length_b   1.000
_cell.length_c   1.000
_cell.angle_alpha   90.00
_cell.angle_beta   90.00
_cell.angle_gamma   90.00
#
_symmetry.space_group_name_H-M   'P 1'
#
loop_
_entity.id
_entity.type
_entity.pdbx_description
1 polymer ?
#
loop_
_entity_poly.entity_id
_entity_poly.type
_entity_poly.pdbx_seq_one_letter_code
_entity_poly.pdbx_strand_id
1 'polypeptide(L)'
;MCGSLSKVAEDTEIPRRTLRGWQKSEWWPGLEASVRQEIRNTHLGKLTELKEKALEVILERLEHGDEVVSRNGGLIRKRCSGRDATVMFGILDDHANVLEGRPTSISANVGKSVRKQIDEAAKVLQDIGEEQRQSEEATKH
;
A
#
# COMPACT_ATOMS: atom_id res chain seq x y z
N MET A 1 -15.64 10.83 0.38
CA MET A 1 -16.43 10.68 1.61
C MET A 1 -15.53 10.49 2.81
N CYS A 2 -15.29 11.57 3.56
CA CYS A 2 -14.87 11.49 4.95
C CYS A 2 -16.10 11.17 5.81
N GLY A 3 -16.32 9.90 6.14
CA GLY A 3 -17.34 9.48 7.12
C GLY A 3 -18.82 9.71 6.77
N SER A 4 -19.68 9.50 7.78
CA SER A 4 -21.13 9.69 7.68
C SER A 4 -21.51 11.15 7.92
N LEU A 5 -22.14 11.79 6.92
CA LEU A 5 -22.68 13.15 7.00
C LEU A 5 -23.70 13.35 8.14
N SER A 6 -24.36 12.28 8.60
CA SER A 6 -25.25 12.37 9.76
C SER A 6 -24.48 12.67 11.03
N LYS A 7 -23.36 11.95 11.21
CA LYS A 7 -22.52 12.05 12.40
C LYS A 7 -21.79 13.39 12.44
N VAL A 8 -21.26 13.84 11.30
CA VAL A 8 -20.65 15.17 11.18
C VAL A 8 -21.64 16.30 11.50
N ALA A 9 -22.90 16.18 11.08
CA ALA A 9 -23.92 17.18 11.39
C ALA A 9 -24.29 17.22 12.88
N GLU A 10 -24.27 16.07 13.55
CA GLU A 10 -24.46 15.96 14.99
C GLU A 10 -23.26 16.57 15.75
N ASP A 11 -22.04 16.20 15.35
CA ASP A 11 -20.81 16.65 16.01
C ASP A 11 -20.53 18.16 15.80
N THR A 12 -20.98 18.74 14.68
CA THR A 12 -20.73 20.15 14.34
C THR A 12 -21.93 21.06 14.59
N GLU A 13 -23.09 20.49 14.93
CA GLU A 13 -24.39 21.17 15.01
C GLU A 13 -24.81 21.89 13.70
N ILE A 14 -24.17 21.55 12.57
CA ILE A 14 -24.47 22.14 11.26
C ILE A 14 -25.53 21.29 10.55
N PRO A 15 -26.64 21.89 10.06
CA PRO A 15 -27.65 21.15 9.32
C PRO A 15 -27.08 20.40 8.11
N ARG A 16 -27.48 19.14 7.94
CA ARG A 16 -27.02 18.27 6.85
C ARG A 16 -27.17 18.89 5.45
N ARG A 17 -28.19 19.73 5.26
CA ARG A 17 -28.43 20.45 4.00
C ARG A 17 -27.27 21.38 3.66
N THR A 18 -26.75 22.10 4.64
CA THR A 18 -25.61 23.03 4.50
C THR A 18 -24.33 22.25 4.17
N LEU A 19 -24.05 21.16 4.88
CA LEU A 19 -22.91 20.29 4.61
C LEU A 19 -22.94 19.69 3.19
N ARG A 20 -24.14 19.29 2.71
CA ARG A 20 -24.31 18.84 1.31
C ARG A 20 -24.09 19.97 0.30
N GLY A 21 -24.42 21.21 0.64
CA GLY A 21 -24.13 22.37 -0.19
C GLY A 21 -22.64 22.62 -0.31
N TRP A 22 -21.91 22.53 0.80
CA TRP A 22 -20.45 22.64 0.81
C TRP A 22 -19.77 21.53 0.02
N GLN A 23 -20.24 20.29 0.12
CA GLN A 23 -19.72 19.18 -0.70
C GLN A 23 -19.79 19.40 -2.21
N LYS A 24 -20.76 20.18 -2.68
CA LYS A 24 -20.93 20.50 -4.10
C LYS A 24 -20.13 21.74 -4.54
N SER A 25 -19.51 22.44 -3.59
CA SER A 25 -18.74 23.64 -3.87
C SER A 25 -17.38 23.27 -4.45
N GLU A 26 -16.85 24.11 -5.33
CA GLU A 26 -15.62 23.86 -6.08
C GLU A 26 -14.36 23.69 -5.21
N TRP A 27 -14.33 24.32 -4.03
CA TRP A 27 -13.22 24.23 -3.09
C TRP A 27 -13.18 22.91 -2.29
N TRP A 28 -14.31 22.21 -2.19
CA TRP A 28 -14.47 21.05 -1.31
C TRP A 28 -13.55 19.87 -1.66
N PRO A 29 -13.39 19.46 -2.93
CA PRO A 29 -12.51 18.35 -3.29
C PRO A 29 -11.05 18.57 -2.87
N GLY A 30 -10.54 19.81 -2.97
CA GLY A 30 -9.18 20.15 -2.57
C GLY A 30 -8.98 20.05 -1.06
N LEU A 31 -9.92 20.57 -0.27
CA LEU A 31 -9.90 20.45 1.18
C LEU A 31 -10.00 18.98 1.62
N GLU A 32 -10.91 18.22 1.02
CA GLU A 32 -11.07 16.79 1.33
C GLU A 32 -9.79 16.00 1.03
N ALA A 33 -9.13 16.28 -0.10
CA ALA A 33 -7.87 15.64 -0.44
C ALA A 33 -6.76 15.97 0.57
N SER A 34 -6.67 17.22 1.00
CA SER A 34 -5.71 17.68 2.01
C SER A 34 -5.92 16.98 3.36
N VAL A 35 -7.16 16.98 3.88
CA VAL A 35 -7.51 16.31 5.15
C VAL A 35 -7.23 14.82 5.08
N ARG A 36 -7.57 14.17 3.96
CA ARG A 36 -7.24 12.75 3.79
C ARG A 36 -5.74 12.49 3.74
N GLN A 37 -4.96 13.40 3.14
CA GLN A 37 -3.51 13.28 3.12
C GLN A 37 -2.92 13.42 4.53
N GLU A 38 -3.42 14.37 5.32
CA GLU A 38 -3.01 14.54 6.71
C GLU A 38 -3.30 13.29 7.53
N ILE A 39 -4.53 12.77 7.46
CA ILE A 39 -4.93 11.52 8.12
C ILE A 39 -4.00 10.37 7.70
N ARG A 40 -3.75 10.21 6.39
CA ARG A 40 -2.81 9.20 5.88
C ARG A 40 -1.42 9.38 6.48
N ASN A 41 -0.89 10.59 6.50
CA ASN A 41 0.43 10.88 7.05
C ASN A 41 0.50 10.55 8.55
N THR A 42 -0.53 10.89 9.34
CA THR A 42 -0.61 10.53 10.76
C THR A 42 -0.64 9.02 10.96
N HIS A 43 -1.43 8.29 10.16
CA HIS A 43 -1.46 6.83 10.23
C HIS A 43 -0.13 6.21 9.82
N LEU A 44 0.52 6.74 8.77
CA LEU A 44 1.84 6.29 8.36
C LEU A 44 2.87 6.49 9.46
N GLY A 45 2.87 7.64 10.14
CA GLY A 45 3.75 7.89 11.29
C GLY A 45 3.58 6.84 12.40
N LYS A 46 2.33 6.55 12.79
CA LYS A 46 2.03 5.51 13.79
C LYS A 46 2.45 4.11 13.34
N LEU A 47 2.28 3.79 12.06
CA LEU A 47 2.72 2.51 11.51
C LEU A 47 4.25 2.40 11.49
N THR A 48 4.97 3.49 11.23
CA THR A 48 6.43 3.53 11.32
C THR A 48 6.90 3.29 12.75
N GLU A 49 6.33 4.00 13.73
CA GLU A 49 6.66 3.81 15.15
C GLU A 49 6.38 2.37 15.61
N LEU A 50 5.27 1.78 15.16
CA LEU A 50 4.94 0.39 15.49
C LEU A 50 5.95 -0.59 14.87
N LYS A 51 6.41 -0.33 13.65
CA LYS A 51 7.44 -1.14 12.99
C LYS A 51 8.76 -1.08 13.78
N GLU A 52 9.17 0.11 14.21
CA GLU A 52 10.38 0.30 15.02
C GLU A 52 10.30 -0.51 16.32
N LYS A 53 9.20 -0.39 17.07
CA LYS A 53 8.98 -1.17 18.29
C LYS A 53 8.95 -2.68 18.04
N ALA A 54 8.35 -3.12 16.93
CA ALA A 54 8.35 -4.53 16.56
C ALA A 54 9.76 -5.06 16.30
N LEU A 55 10.62 -4.27 15.63
CA LEU A 55 12.01 -4.61 15.39
C LEU A 55 12.82 -4.69 16.71
N GLU A 56 12.60 -3.75 17.64
CA GLU A 56 13.22 -3.79 18.97
C GLU A 56 12.85 -5.07 19.73
N VAL A 57 11.58 -5.47 19.72
CA VAL A 57 11.12 -6.71 20.36
C VAL A 57 11.74 -7.94 19.72
N ILE A 58 11.86 -7.97 18.38
CA ILE A 58 12.51 -9.07 17.67
C ILE A 58 13.98 -9.17 18.07
N LEU A 59 14.68 -8.03 18.14
CA LEU A 59 16.08 -7.97 18.56
C LEU A 59 16.24 -8.45 20.01
N GLU A 60 15.40 -7.98 20.93
CA GLU A 60 15.43 -8.43 22.33
C GLU A 60 15.23 -9.94 22.43
N ARG A 61 14.29 -10.52 21.66
CA ARG A 61 14.03 -11.96 21.64
C ARG A 61 15.19 -12.76 21.06
N LEU A 62 15.88 -12.24 20.05
CA LEU A 62 17.07 -12.89 19.48
C LEU A 62 18.24 -12.88 20.47
N GLU A 63 18.44 -11.79 21.20
CA GLU A 63 19.54 -11.63 22.16
C GLU A 63 19.29 -12.35 23.49
N HIS A 64 18.12 -12.12 24.09
CA HIS A 64 17.80 -12.53 25.47
C HIS A 64 16.87 -13.75 25.54
N GLY A 65 16.25 -14.13 24.41
CA GLY A 65 15.27 -15.20 24.36
C GLY A 65 13.88 -14.78 24.87
N ASP A 66 12.93 -15.71 24.73
CA ASP A 66 11.54 -15.53 25.14
C ASP A 66 11.33 -15.83 26.62
N GLU A 67 10.47 -15.06 27.29
CA GLU A 67 10.00 -15.39 28.64
C GLU A 67 8.95 -16.50 28.60
N VAL A 68 9.21 -17.57 29.34
CA VAL A 68 8.32 -18.71 29.46
C VAL A 68 8.06 -18.98 30.93
N VAL A 69 6.79 -19.17 31.28
CA VAL A 69 6.40 -19.59 32.63
C VAL A 69 6.76 -21.05 32.81
N SER A 70 7.66 -21.32 33.75
CA SER A 70 8.01 -22.67 34.17
C SER A 70 6.83 -23.35 34.86
N ARG A 71 6.86 -24.68 34.87
CA ARG A 71 5.87 -25.51 35.57
C ARG A 71 5.77 -25.19 37.07
N ASN A 72 6.83 -24.60 37.63
CA ASN A 72 6.92 -24.20 39.04
C ASN A 72 6.46 -22.75 39.29
N GLY A 73 5.89 -22.06 38.29
CA GLY A 73 5.43 -20.67 38.39
C GLY A 73 6.52 -19.61 38.25
N GLY A 74 7.80 -19.99 38.12
CA GLY A 74 8.90 -19.05 37.87
C GLY A 74 9.03 -18.67 36.40
N LEU A 75 9.43 -17.44 36.11
CA LEU A 75 9.78 -16.98 34.77
C LEU A 75 11.17 -17.51 34.37
N ILE A 76 11.26 -18.21 33.25
CA ILE A 76 12.52 -18.72 32.67
C ILE A 76 12.67 -18.13 31.27
N ARG A 77 13.86 -17.68 30.93
CA ARG A 77 14.20 -17.27 29.56
C ARG A 77 14.56 -18.49 28.72
N LYS A 78 13.78 -18.75 27.68
CA LYS A 78 14.03 -19.79 26.68
C LYS A 78 14.72 -19.14 25.48
N ARG A 79 15.87 -19.68 25.06
CA ARG A 79 16.54 -19.24 23.83
C ARG A 79 15.56 -19.28 22.65
N CYS A 80 15.63 -18.27 21.78
CA CYS A 80 14.83 -18.23 20.56
C CYS A 80 15.01 -19.53 19.78
N SER A 81 13.90 -20.11 19.34
CA SER A 81 13.92 -21.32 18.52
C SER A 81 14.55 -21.00 17.17
N GLY A 82 15.46 -21.85 16.67
CA GLY A 82 16.06 -21.66 15.35
C GLY A 82 15.02 -21.56 14.23
N ARG A 83 13.88 -22.26 14.37
CA ARG A 83 12.76 -22.14 13.43
C ARG A 83 12.17 -20.73 13.41
N ASP A 84 11.95 -20.16 14.58
CA ASP A 84 11.33 -18.84 14.72
C ASP A 84 12.31 -17.76 14.24
N ALA A 85 13.60 -17.91 14.55
CA ALA A 85 14.66 -17.08 14.02
C ALA A 85 14.74 -17.11 12.48
N THR A 86 14.62 -18.28 11.85
CA THR A 86 14.60 -18.40 10.38
C THR A 86 13.39 -17.70 9.76
N VAL A 87 12.20 -17.81 10.38
CA VAL A 87 10.98 -17.13 9.89
C VAL A 87 11.12 -15.62 10.01
N MET A 88 11.60 -15.12 11.17
CA MET A 88 11.84 -13.70 11.39
C MET A 88 12.87 -13.15 10.40
N PHE A 89 13.96 -13.88 10.16
CA PHE A 89 14.98 -13.52 9.18
C PHE A 89 14.41 -13.43 7.76
N GLY A 90 13.62 -14.42 7.31
CA GLY A 90 13.03 -14.40 5.97
C GLY A 90 12.12 -13.18 5.72
N ILE A 91 11.31 -12.81 6.72
CA ILE A 91 10.47 -11.60 6.63
C ILE A 91 11.33 -10.34 6.60
N LEU A 92 12.38 -10.27 7.42
CA LEU A 92 13.29 -9.12 7.45
C LEU A 92 14.06 -8.98 6.14
N ASP A 93 14.53 -10.08 5.55
CA ASP A 93 15.25 -10.09 4.28
C ASP A 93 14.34 -9.62 3.13
N ASP A 94 13.08 -10.07 3.10
CA ASP A 94 12.09 -9.57 2.14
C ASP A 94 11.88 -8.05 2.27
N HIS A 95 11.81 -7.54 3.50
CA HIS A 95 11.70 -6.10 3.75
C HIS A 95 12.97 -5.34 3.29
N ALA A 96 14.15 -5.87 3.56
CA ALA A 96 15.42 -5.29 3.12
C ALA A 96 15.52 -5.28 1.58
N ASN A 97 15.12 -6.37 0.93
CA ASN A 97 15.08 -6.47 -0.52
C ASN A 97 14.15 -5.40 -1.14
N VAL A 98 12.98 -5.13 -0.52
CA VAL A 98 12.08 -4.05 -0.97
C VAL A 98 12.73 -2.67 -0.81
N LEU A 99 13.40 -2.40 0.32
CA LEU A 99 14.08 -1.11 0.56
C LEU A 99 15.24 -0.86 -0.41
N GLU A 100 15.98 -1.92 -0.74
CA GLU A 100 17.08 -1.87 -1.70
C GLU A 100 16.61 -1.88 -3.17
N GLY A 101 15.30 -1.97 -3.40
CA GLY A 101 14.72 -2.03 -4.75
C GLY A 101 15.03 -3.33 -5.49
N ARG A 102 15.42 -4.38 -4.78
CA ARG A 102 15.61 -5.72 -5.35
C ARG A 102 14.23 -6.33 -5.67
N PRO A 103 14.07 -6.99 -6.83
CA PRO A 103 12.79 -7.54 -7.21
C PRO A 103 12.40 -8.70 -6.27
N THR A 104 11.43 -8.46 -5.40
CA THR A 104 10.73 -9.53 -4.69
C THR A 104 9.78 -10.23 -5.64
N SER A 105 9.52 -11.52 -5.40
CA SER A 105 8.80 -12.44 -6.33
C SER A 105 7.40 -11.98 -6.77
N ILE A 106 6.88 -10.89 -6.18
CA ILE A 106 5.63 -10.21 -6.55
C ILE A 106 5.71 -9.52 -7.93
N SER A 107 6.91 -9.17 -8.43
CA SER A 107 7.07 -8.53 -9.75
C SER A 107 6.93 -9.46 -10.95
N ALA A 108 6.87 -10.79 -10.75
CA ALA A 108 6.67 -11.75 -11.84
C ALA A 108 5.32 -11.55 -12.58
N ASN A 109 4.30 -11.01 -11.90
CA ASN A 109 3.01 -10.66 -12.54
C ASN A 109 3.04 -9.34 -13.32
N VAL A 110 3.95 -8.42 -12.99
CA VAL A 110 4.14 -7.18 -13.76
C VAL A 110 4.66 -7.53 -15.16
N GLY A 111 5.54 -8.53 -15.28
CA GLY A 111 6.02 -9.02 -16.57
C GLY A 111 4.91 -9.52 -17.51
N LYS A 112 3.84 -10.12 -16.97
CA LYS A 112 2.67 -10.55 -17.78
C LYS A 112 1.79 -9.37 -18.19
N SER A 113 1.58 -8.41 -17.29
CA SER A 113 0.79 -7.20 -17.58
C SER A 113 1.46 -6.31 -18.62
N VAL A 114 2.79 -6.11 -18.51
CA VAL A 114 3.57 -5.31 -19.45
C VAL A 114 3.62 -5.97 -20.82
N ARG A 115 3.81 -7.30 -20.90
CA ARG A 115 3.74 -8.03 -22.18
C ARG A 115 2.38 -7.89 -22.86
N LYS A 116 1.29 -8.00 -22.10
CA LYS A 116 -0.07 -7.82 -22.64
C LYS A 116 -0.29 -6.40 -23.19
N GLN A 117 0.21 -5.39 -22.49
CA GLN A 117 0.14 -3.99 -22.95
C GLN A 117 0.98 -3.74 -24.22
N ILE A 118 2.15 -4.39 -24.33
CA ILE A 118 2.99 -4.33 -25.55
C ILE A 118 2.29 -5.02 -26.72
N ASP A 119 1.67 -6.18 -26.50
CA ASP A 119 0.92 -6.90 -27.53
C ASP A 119 -0.32 -6.13 -28.00
N GLU A 120 -1.04 -5.46 -27.08
CA GLU A 120 -2.17 -4.58 -27.42
C GLU A 120 -1.71 -3.34 -28.21
N ALA A 121 -0.60 -2.71 -27.81
CA ALA A 121 -0.04 -1.58 -28.55
C ALA A 121 0.46 -1.96 -29.95
N ALA A 122 1.04 -3.15 -30.11
CA ALA A 122 1.49 -3.66 -31.41
C ALA A 122 0.33 -3.84 -32.40
N LYS A 123 -0.83 -4.31 -31.92
CA LYS A 123 -2.04 -4.45 -32.76
C LYS A 123 -2.57 -3.08 -33.21
N VAL A 124 -2.67 -2.13 -32.29
CA VAL A 124 -3.13 -0.76 -32.63
C VAL A 124 -2.24 -0.11 -33.68
N LEU A 125 -0.92 -0.31 -33.61
CA LEU A 125 0.02 0.21 -34.60
C LEU A 125 -0.13 -0.48 -35.97
N GLN A 126 -0.47 -1.78 -36.00
CA GLN A 126 -0.76 -2.49 -37.25
C GLN A 126 -2.05 -1.95 -37.89
N ASP A 127 -3.11 -1.79 -37.10
CA ASP A 127 -4.40 -1.27 -37.57
C ASP A 127 -4.24 0.16 -38.15
N ILE A 128 -3.48 1.03 -37.46
CA ILE A 128 -3.17 2.38 -37.94
C ILE A 128 -2.34 2.32 -39.24
N GLY A 129 -1.39 1.41 -39.34
CA GLY A 129 -0.58 1.22 -40.54
C GLY A 129 -1.40 0.77 -41.75
N GLU A 130 -2.41 -0.08 -41.54
CA GLU A 130 -3.33 -0.55 -42.57
C GLU A 130 -4.29 0.56 -43.02
N GLU A 131 -4.82 1.37 -42.09
CA GLU A 131 -5.64 2.55 -42.41
C GLU A 131 -4.86 3.60 -43.23
N GLN A 132 -3.60 3.85 -42.90
CA GLN A 132 -2.76 4.78 -43.65
C GLN A 132 -2.52 4.28 -45.08
N ARG A 133 -2.26 2.98 -45.26
CA ARG A 133 -2.06 2.36 -46.58
C ARG A 133 -3.30 2.46 -47.47
N GLN A 134 -4.48 2.23 -46.91
CA GLN A 134 -5.75 2.35 -47.63
C GLN A 134 -6.06 3.81 -48.02
N SER A 135 -5.68 4.77 -47.18
CA SER A 135 -5.86 6.21 -47.47
C SER A 135 -4.95 6.70 -48.61
N GLU A 136 -3.73 6.18 -48.72
CA GLU A 136 -2.78 6.49 -49.80
C GLU A 136 -3.16 5.85 -51.14
N GLU A 137 -3.77 4.66 -51.12
CA GLU A 137 -4.29 4.01 -52.33
C GLU A 137 -5.56 4.70 -52.86
N ALA A 138 -6.40 5.24 -51.97
CA ALA A 138 -7.59 6.00 -52.34
C ALA A 138 -7.29 7.39 -52.93
N THR A 139 -6.11 7.96 -52.69
CA THR A 139 -5.69 9.26 -53.26
C THR A 139 -4.98 9.15 -54.61
N LYS A 140 -4.70 7.92 -55.09
CA LYS A 140 -4.02 7.65 -56.37
C LYS A 140 -4.95 7.32 -57.55
N HIS A 141 -6.27 7.36 -57.35
CA HIS A 141 -7.29 7.26 -58.40
C HIS A 141 -8.04 8.58 -58.58
#